data_AF-A0A1G2KWQ8-F1
#
_entry.id   AF-A0A1G2KWQ8-F1
#
_cell.length_a   1.000
_cell.length_b   1.000
_cell.length_c   1.000
_cell.angle_alpha   90.00
_cell.angle_beta   90.00
_cell.angle_gamma   90.00
#
_symmetry.space_group_name_H-M   'P 1'
#
loop_
_entity.id
_entity.type
_entity.pdbx_description
1 polymer ?
#
loop_
_entity_poly.entity_id
_entity_poly.type
_entity_poly.pdbx_seq_one_letter_code
_entity_poly.pdbx_strand_id
1 'polypeptide(L)'
;MRSRVAYINTAVLRRIHKTYERYGAPIAFLFGFIWDNLTLIRIDFWVDNLIIAVHLVLAGVWIAVLTLHDGKYLHGRLETLGHFAPLFLQFSFGALFSAFFVFYWRSASFTASWPFLIALLFLLIGNEFFQKRYQLLAFRMSMYFTALYSYSIFAVPVIYKEMGAAVFLASGLISLLLVGAAVFLLSYVIPSELHKSRKTLIVSIGTLYLVFHVLYFTNIIPPIPLSLKESGVYHSITRSRDGGYVLEAEMVPWYDFFIPQKIFHRTSGGVYVYSSIFAPAGLRTDIFHRWSYYDEKSGEWVETDRISFSITGGRDDGYRGYSTKSSIAPGVWRVDVETGRGQIVGRLTFTVLAGTDVPKLVTIVR
;
A
#
# COMPACT_ATOMS: atom_id res chain seq x y z
N MET A 1 30.23 46.70 0.86
CA MET A 1 28.96 46.66 0.09
C MET A 1 28.52 45.23 -0.31
N ARG A 2 29.43 44.32 -0.69
CA ARG A 2 29.10 42.89 -0.96
C ARG A 2 28.59 42.08 0.26
N SER A 3 28.97 42.43 1.48
CA SER A 3 28.54 41.71 2.70
C SER A 3 27.09 41.96 3.12
N ARG A 4 26.55 43.17 2.88
CA ARG A 4 25.14 43.49 3.22
C ARG A 4 24.14 42.83 2.27
N VAL A 5 24.48 42.69 0.98
CA VAL A 5 23.62 42.03 -0.02
C VAL A 5 23.50 40.52 0.26
N ALA A 6 24.59 39.86 0.67
CA ALA A 6 24.54 38.45 1.07
C ALA A 6 23.71 38.20 2.34
N TYR A 7 23.74 39.13 3.30
CA TYR A 7 22.97 39.05 4.54
C TYR A 7 21.46 39.31 4.32
N ILE A 8 21.11 40.23 3.41
CA ILE A 8 19.71 40.50 3.05
C ILE A 8 19.12 39.31 2.29
N ASN A 9 19.88 38.67 1.39
CA ASN A 9 19.44 37.45 0.72
C ASN A 9 19.18 36.30 1.70
N THR A 10 20.06 36.08 2.69
CA THR A 10 19.85 35.01 3.69
C THR A 10 18.66 35.28 4.62
N ALA A 11 18.39 36.53 4.98
CA ALA A 11 17.23 36.89 5.80
C ALA A 11 15.89 36.73 5.06
N VAL A 12 15.83 37.14 3.78
CA VAL A 12 14.65 36.96 2.93
C VAL A 12 14.40 35.48 2.65
N LEU A 13 15.45 34.72 2.32
CA LEU A 13 15.36 33.26 2.14
C LEU A 13 14.87 32.56 3.41
N ARG A 14 15.37 32.94 4.59
CA ARG A 14 14.86 32.41 5.88
C ARG A 14 13.40 32.77 6.14
N ARG A 15 12.95 33.95 5.71
CA ARG A 15 11.55 34.38 5.88
C ARG A 15 10.61 33.62 4.96
N ILE A 16 10.99 33.45 3.69
CA ILE A 16 10.26 32.63 2.72
C ILE A 16 10.18 31.18 3.22
N HIS A 17 11.29 30.64 3.71
CA HIS A 17 11.36 29.31 4.29
C HIS A 17 10.39 29.14 5.46
N LYS A 18 10.41 30.06 6.44
CA LYS A 18 9.49 30.04 7.59
C LYS A 18 8.02 30.15 7.21
N THR A 19 7.68 30.96 6.21
CA THR A 19 6.28 31.11 5.76
C THR A 19 5.81 29.85 5.03
N TYR A 20 6.66 29.25 4.20
CA TYR A 20 6.36 27.97 3.54
C TYR A 20 6.21 26.83 4.56
N GLU A 21 7.12 26.71 5.53
CA GLU A 21 7.03 25.72 6.62
C GLU A 21 5.72 25.80 7.41
N ARG A 22 5.20 27.02 7.65
CA ARG A 22 4.04 27.21 8.54
C ARG A 22 2.69 26.94 7.87
N TYR A 23 2.56 27.23 6.58
CA TYR A 23 1.27 27.12 5.87
C TYR A 23 1.38 26.46 4.49
N GLY A 24 2.49 26.65 3.77
CA GLY A 24 2.66 26.11 2.42
C GLY A 24 2.86 24.59 2.39
N ALA A 25 3.68 24.06 3.31
CA ALA A 25 4.00 22.63 3.34
C ALA A 25 2.78 21.75 3.69
N PRO A 26 1.95 22.06 4.71
CA PRO A 26 0.74 21.28 5.00
C PRO A 26 -0.31 21.33 3.87
N ILE A 27 -0.46 22.47 3.20
CA ILE A 27 -1.41 22.63 2.10
C ILE A 27 -0.92 21.86 0.86
N ALA A 28 0.36 21.97 0.52
CA ALA A 28 0.96 21.22 -0.58
C ALA A 28 0.90 19.70 -0.34
N PHE A 29 1.10 19.28 0.92
CA PHE A 29 0.91 17.91 1.36
C PHE A 29 -0.53 17.43 1.15
N LEU A 30 -1.53 18.17 1.64
CA LEU A 30 -2.94 17.80 1.47
C LEU A 30 -3.33 17.74 0.00
N PHE A 31 -2.88 18.71 -0.80
CA PHE A 31 -3.14 18.73 -2.23
C PHE A 31 -2.47 17.54 -2.94
N GLY A 32 -1.20 17.24 -2.61
CA GLY A 32 -0.48 16.08 -3.13
C GLY A 32 -1.19 14.77 -2.76
N PHE A 33 -1.63 14.62 -1.52
CA PHE A 33 -2.38 13.45 -1.08
C PHE A 33 -3.72 13.28 -1.79
N ILE A 34 -4.48 14.38 -1.96
CA ILE A 34 -5.74 14.36 -2.73
C ILE A 34 -5.45 14.01 -4.19
N TRP A 35 -4.43 14.62 -4.78
CA TRP A 35 -3.99 14.34 -6.14
C TRP A 35 -3.62 12.88 -6.33
N ASP A 36 -2.82 12.32 -5.43
CA ASP A 36 -2.43 10.90 -5.46
C ASP A 36 -3.64 9.99 -5.30
N ASN A 37 -4.60 10.33 -4.43
CA ASN A 37 -5.82 9.56 -4.28
C ASN A 37 -6.66 9.52 -5.57
N LEU A 38 -6.70 10.63 -6.31
CA LEU A 38 -7.44 10.77 -7.56
C LEU A 38 -6.72 10.18 -8.77
N THR A 39 -5.38 10.29 -8.82
CA THR A 39 -4.58 9.92 -10.01
C THR A 39 -4.03 8.52 -9.95
N LEU A 40 -3.69 8.00 -8.77
CA LEU A 40 -3.17 6.65 -8.58
C LEU A 40 -4.31 5.62 -8.58
N ILE A 41 -5.00 5.52 -9.72
CA ILE A 41 -6.16 4.65 -9.90
C ILE A 41 -5.72 3.20 -10.11
N ARG A 42 -4.59 3.01 -10.80
CA ARG A 42 -4.11 1.71 -11.28
C ARG A 42 -2.66 1.49 -10.90
N ILE A 43 -2.50 0.58 -9.94
CA ILE A 43 -1.21 0.13 -9.43
C ILE A 43 -0.28 -0.36 -10.58
N ASP A 44 -0.83 -0.93 -11.66
CA ASP A 44 -0.07 -1.46 -12.80
C ASP A 44 0.26 -0.41 -13.89
N PHE A 45 -0.13 0.85 -13.72
CA PHE A 45 0.10 1.86 -14.74
C PHE A 45 1.57 2.29 -14.76
N TRP A 46 2.15 2.37 -15.96
CA TRP A 46 3.57 2.70 -16.13
C TRP A 46 3.90 4.12 -15.67
N VAL A 47 2.94 5.06 -15.78
CA VAL A 47 3.11 6.44 -15.33
C VAL A 47 3.25 6.51 -13.81
N ASP A 48 2.42 5.78 -13.07
CA ASP A 48 2.47 5.78 -11.60
C ASP A 48 3.81 5.20 -11.11
N ASN A 49 4.28 4.12 -11.74
CA ASN A 49 5.59 3.54 -11.49
C ASN A 49 6.72 4.53 -11.83
N LEU A 50 6.60 5.26 -12.94
CA LEU A 50 7.57 6.27 -13.33
C LEU A 50 7.61 7.43 -12.33
N ILE A 51 6.46 7.90 -11.85
CA ILE A 51 6.38 8.96 -10.83
C ILE A 51 7.10 8.51 -9.55
N ILE A 52 6.84 7.30 -9.07
CA ILE A 52 7.51 6.77 -7.87
C ILE A 52 9.01 6.61 -8.11
N ALA A 53 9.42 6.06 -9.26
CA ALA A 53 10.82 5.89 -9.62
C ALA A 53 11.56 7.24 -9.70
N VAL A 54 10.94 8.26 -10.30
CA VAL A 54 11.47 9.62 -10.35
C VAL A 54 11.67 10.17 -8.94
N HIS A 55 10.68 10.04 -8.05
CA HIS A 55 10.83 10.52 -6.67
C HIS A 55 11.88 9.73 -5.87
N LEU A 56 12.06 8.43 -6.12
CA LEU A 56 13.16 7.65 -5.52
C LEU A 56 14.54 8.13 -6.01
N VAL A 57 14.68 8.43 -7.30
CA VAL A 57 15.91 8.99 -7.86
C VAL A 57 16.16 10.38 -7.30
N LEU A 58 15.15 11.24 -7.28
CA LEU A 58 15.24 12.58 -6.70
C LEU A 58 15.64 12.52 -5.22
N ALA A 59 15.02 11.64 -4.42
CA ALA A 59 15.41 11.44 -3.03
C ALA A 59 16.89 11.04 -2.91
N GLY A 60 17.37 10.11 -3.75
CA GLY A 60 18.79 9.73 -3.79
C GLY A 60 19.72 10.90 -4.15
N VAL A 61 19.35 11.69 -5.15
CA VAL A 61 20.08 12.90 -5.57
C VAL A 61 20.12 13.93 -4.43
N TRP A 62 18.99 14.20 -3.78
CA TRP A 62 18.93 15.16 -2.68
C TRP A 62 19.67 14.67 -1.43
N ILE A 63 19.72 13.36 -1.17
CA ILE A 63 20.60 12.78 -0.15
C ILE A 63 22.06 13.07 -0.51
N ALA A 64 22.47 12.89 -1.76
CA ALA A 64 23.83 13.17 -2.19
C ALA A 64 24.18 14.66 -2.09
N VAL A 65 23.28 15.55 -2.53
CA VAL A 65 23.45 17.02 -2.42
C VAL A 65 23.56 17.44 -0.96
N LEU A 66 22.67 16.96 -0.08
CA LEU A 66 22.74 17.28 1.34
C LEU A 66 24.04 16.76 1.97
N THR A 67 24.45 15.55 1.60
CA THR A 67 25.72 14.98 2.06
C THR A 67 26.90 15.85 1.63
N LEU A 68 27.00 16.22 0.34
CA LEU A 68 28.04 17.12 -0.18
C LEU A 68 28.05 18.48 0.50
N HIS A 69 26.87 19.01 0.86
CA HIS A 69 26.73 20.24 1.62
C HIS A 69 27.29 20.10 3.04
N ASP A 70 26.93 19.04 3.76
CA ASP A 70 27.43 18.73 5.11
C ASP A 70 28.97 18.62 5.13
N GLY A 71 29.55 18.04 4.08
CA GLY A 71 31.00 17.92 3.89
C GLY A 71 31.72 19.19 3.43
N LYS A 72 31.01 20.30 3.22
CA LYS A 72 31.55 21.56 2.68
C LYS A 72 32.22 21.41 1.31
N TYR A 73 31.76 20.46 0.49
CA TYR A 73 32.27 20.25 -0.86
C TYR A 73 31.55 21.13 -1.91
N LEU A 74 30.36 21.65 -1.58
CA LEU A 74 29.60 22.54 -2.47
C LEU A 74 30.07 24.00 -2.34
N HIS A 75 30.23 24.67 -3.48
CA HIS A 75 30.65 26.07 -3.54
C HIS A 75 29.72 26.91 -4.45
N GLY A 76 29.58 28.20 -4.14
CA GLY A 76 28.84 29.15 -4.99
C GLY A 76 27.34 28.84 -5.08
N ARG A 77 26.77 28.78 -6.30
CA ARG A 77 25.32 28.52 -6.50
C ARG A 77 24.88 27.15 -5.98
N LEU A 78 25.77 26.16 -5.96
CA LEU A 78 25.48 24.81 -5.46
C LEU A 78 25.38 24.76 -3.93
N GLU A 79 26.08 25.67 -3.23
CA GLU A 79 25.98 25.78 -1.77
C GLU A 79 24.58 26.24 -1.35
N THR A 80 23.99 27.17 -2.09
CA THR A 80 22.60 27.60 -1.89
C THR A 80 21.63 26.43 -2.05
N LEU A 81 21.90 25.51 -3.00
CA LEU A 81 21.07 24.34 -3.24
C LEU A 81 21.08 23.36 -2.06
N GLY A 82 22.24 23.20 -1.40
CA GLY A 82 22.39 22.37 -0.20
C GLY A 82 21.48 22.79 0.96
N HIS A 83 21.25 24.10 1.14
CA HIS A 83 20.36 24.63 2.16
C HIS A 83 18.89 24.24 1.95
N PHE A 84 18.47 24.03 0.69
CA PHE A 84 17.11 23.60 0.34
C PHE A 84 16.96 22.09 0.21
N ALA A 85 18.05 21.32 0.23
CA ALA A 85 18.00 19.86 0.07
C ALA A 85 17.06 19.15 1.09
N PRO A 86 16.99 19.54 2.39
CA PRO A 86 16.04 18.94 3.33
C PRO A 86 14.57 19.15 2.92
N LEU A 87 14.25 20.30 2.31
CA LEU A 87 12.90 20.60 1.82
C LEU A 87 12.55 19.71 0.63
N PHE A 88 13.48 19.52 -0.30
CA PHE A 88 13.25 18.64 -1.45
C PHE A 88 13.23 17.16 -1.06
N LEU A 89 13.98 16.75 -0.03
CA LEU A 89 13.86 15.42 0.58
C LEU A 89 12.48 15.22 1.18
N GLN A 90 12.01 16.19 1.96
CA GLN A 90 10.67 16.16 2.54
C GLN A 90 9.61 16.06 1.45
N PHE A 91 9.71 16.84 0.38
CA PHE A 91 8.79 16.75 -0.76
C PHE A 91 8.82 15.35 -1.40
N SER A 92 10.02 14.82 -1.68
CA SER A 92 10.18 13.52 -2.32
C SER A 92 9.64 12.38 -1.47
N PHE A 93 9.97 12.36 -0.17
CA PHE A 93 9.46 11.37 0.76
C PHE A 93 7.96 11.52 1.02
N GLY A 94 7.44 12.74 1.06
CA GLY A 94 6.00 13.00 1.17
C GLY A 94 5.22 12.37 0.02
N ALA A 95 5.65 12.64 -1.22
CA ALA A 95 5.06 12.02 -2.41
C ALA A 95 5.17 10.48 -2.41
N LEU A 96 6.34 9.94 -2.02
CA LEU A 96 6.56 8.50 -1.95
C LEU A 96 5.63 7.82 -0.92
N PHE A 97 5.62 8.30 0.33
CA PHE A 97 4.79 7.70 1.37
C PHE A 97 3.30 7.93 1.13
N SER A 98 2.93 8.99 0.42
CA SER A 98 1.55 9.24 -0.01
C SER A 98 1.11 8.19 -1.03
N ALA A 99 1.90 8.00 -2.08
CA ALA A 99 1.66 6.98 -3.10
C ALA A 99 1.61 5.56 -2.49
N PHE A 100 2.56 5.23 -1.60
CA PHE A 100 2.54 3.95 -0.89
C PHE A 100 1.29 3.80 -0.04
N PHE A 101 0.92 4.80 0.77
CA PHE A 101 -0.29 4.74 1.58
C PHE A 101 -1.52 4.45 0.72
N VAL A 102 -1.70 5.15 -0.41
CA VAL A 102 -2.83 4.92 -1.33
C VAL A 102 -2.84 3.49 -1.88
N PHE A 103 -1.70 2.98 -2.36
CA PHE A 103 -1.61 1.63 -2.92
C PHE A 103 -1.82 0.53 -1.89
N TYR A 104 -1.19 0.65 -0.72
CA TYR A 104 -1.35 -0.33 0.35
C TYR A 104 -2.75 -0.28 0.95
N TRP A 105 -3.36 0.89 1.10
CA TRP A 105 -4.75 1.04 1.57
C TRP A 105 -5.74 0.31 0.65
N ARG A 106 -5.61 0.49 -0.66
CA ARG A 106 -6.48 -0.18 -1.66
C ARG A 106 -6.31 -1.70 -1.70
N SER A 107 -5.14 -2.19 -1.30
CA SER A 107 -4.80 -3.62 -1.28
C SER A 107 -5.06 -4.28 0.08
N ALA A 108 -5.41 -3.48 1.10
CA ALA A 108 -5.49 -3.92 2.49
C ALA A 108 -6.88 -4.39 2.89
N SER A 109 -6.92 -5.49 3.64
CA SER A 109 -8.00 -5.73 4.59
C SER A 109 -7.71 -4.96 5.87
N PHE A 110 -8.62 -4.05 6.26
CA PHE A 110 -8.46 -3.23 7.47
C PHE A 110 -8.18 -4.08 8.73
N THR A 111 -8.79 -5.26 8.81
CA THR A 111 -8.63 -6.16 9.97
C THR A 111 -7.22 -6.71 10.15
N ALA A 112 -6.47 -6.91 9.07
CA ALA A 112 -5.13 -7.50 9.12
C ALA A 112 -4.01 -6.47 9.00
N SER A 113 -4.18 -5.46 8.13
CA SER A 113 -3.09 -4.59 7.73
C SER A 113 -3.05 -3.22 8.40
N TRP A 114 -3.94 -2.94 9.36
CA TRP A 114 -3.98 -1.66 10.06
C TRP A 114 -2.63 -1.22 10.67
N PRO A 115 -1.78 -2.09 11.26
CA PRO A 115 -0.53 -1.62 11.88
C PRO A 115 0.43 -1.05 10.84
N PHE A 116 0.53 -1.69 9.68
CA PHE A 116 1.37 -1.21 8.58
C PHE A 116 0.83 0.07 7.96
N LEU A 117 -0.50 0.19 7.81
CA LEU A 117 -1.14 1.41 7.32
C LEU A 117 -0.93 2.59 8.28
N ILE A 118 -1.02 2.36 9.59
CA ILE A 118 -0.71 3.39 10.59
C ILE A 118 0.77 3.78 10.53
N ALA A 119 1.68 2.82 10.34
CA ALA A 119 3.10 3.12 10.19
C ALA A 119 3.36 4.00 8.96
N LEU A 120 2.75 3.69 7.80
CA LEU A 120 2.83 4.52 6.60
C LEU A 120 2.20 5.90 6.82
N LEU A 121 1.04 5.98 7.48
CA LEU A 121 0.40 7.24 7.81
C LEU A 121 1.26 8.09 8.75
N PHE A 122 1.94 7.47 9.70
CA PHE A 122 2.88 8.15 10.59
C PHE A 122 4.11 8.65 9.83
N LEU A 123 4.65 7.88 8.88
CA LEU A 123 5.75 8.35 8.04
C LEU A 123 5.29 9.50 7.14
N LEU A 124 4.07 9.42 6.60
CA LEU A 124 3.48 10.41 5.73
C LEU A 124 3.23 11.74 6.47
N ILE A 125 2.52 11.72 7.60
CA ILE A 125 2.24 12.92 8.42
C ILE A 125 3.51 13.39 9.13
N GLY A 126 4.30 12.45 9.66
CA GLY A 126 5.53 12.73 10.40
C GLY A 126 6.59 13.40 9.55
N ASN A 127 6.62 13.11 8.24
CA ASN A 127 7.54 13.72 7.27
C ASN A 127 7.54 15.26 7.34
N GLU A 128 6.39 15.87 7.61
CA GLU A 128 6.27 17.32 7.78
C GLU A 128 7.08 17.88 8.96
N PHE A 129 7.32 17.07 9.98
CA PHE A 129 8.07 17.44 11.18
C PHE A 129 9.53 16.98 11.14
N PHE A 130 9.93 16.18 10.14
CA PHE A 130 11.23 15.54 10.07
C PHE A 130 12.32 16.36 9.39
N GLN A 131 12.02 17.57 8.93
CA GLN A 131 12.96 18.44 8.22
C GLN A 131 14.32 18.59 8.94
N LYS A 132 14.31 18.79 10.25
CA LYS A 132 15.54 18.87 11.07
C LYS A 132 16.24 17.52 11.23
N ARG A 133 15.49 16.43 11.23
CA ARG A 133 16.01 15.06 11.38
C ARG A 133 16.70 14.57 10.10
N TYR A 134 16.37 15.12 8.92
CA TYR A 134 17.07 14.80 7.66
C TYR A 134 18.56 15.15 7.66
N GLN A 135 19.01 15.99 8.59
CA GLN A 135 20.43 16.27 8.83
C GLN A 135 21.19 15.03 9.36
N LEU A 136 20.49 14.09 10.00
CA LEU A 136 21.08 12.85 10.48
C LEU A 136 21.18 11.84 9.34
N LEU A 137 22.40 11.45 8.94
CA LEU A 137 22.64 10.49 7.87
C LEU A 137 21.86 9.18 8.08
N ALA A 138 21.90 8.62 9.29
CA ALA A 138 21.17 7.40 9.60
C ALA A 138 19.65 7.55 9.40
N PHE A 139 19.07 8.71 9.75
CA PHE A 139 17.63 8.95 9.58
C PHE A 139 17.25 9.06 8.10
N ARG A 140 17.95 9.90 7.32
CA ARG A 140 17.66 10.05 5.88
C ARG A 140 17.82 8.73 5.10
N MET A 141 18.84 7.93 5.44
CA MET A 141 19.05 6.62 4.82
C MET A 141 18.01 5.59 5.27
N SER A 142 17.51 5.67 6.51
CA SER A 142 16.43 4.81 7.00
C SER A 142 15.11 5.09 6.28
N MET A 143 14.79 6.37 6.06
CA MET A 143 13.63 6.79 5.25
C MET A 143 13.78 6.31 3.81
N TYR A 144 14.97 6.45 3.23
CA TYR A 144 15.27 5.99 1.88
C TYR A 144 15.15 4.47 1.74
N PHE A 145 15.70 3.71 2.68
CA PHE A 145 15.55 2.25 2.71
C PHE A 145 14.09 1.83 2.85
N THR A 146 13.31 2.49 3.72
CA THR A 146 11.89 2.21 3.90
C THR A 146 11.10 2.47 2.61
N ALA A 147 11.42 3.55 1.89
CA ALA A 147 10.80 3.86 0.62
C ALA A 147 11.19 2.86 -0.48
N LEU A 148 12.48 2.51 -0.59
CA LEU A 148 12.96 1.48 -1.50
C LEU A 148 12.28 0.14 -1.24
N TYR A 149 12.21 -0.31 0.03
CA TYR A 149 11.62 -1.60 0.36
C TYR A 149 10.11 -1.61 0.13
N SER A 150 9.40 -0.56 0.55
CA SER A 150 7.96 -0.41 0.25
C SER A 150 7.67 -0.44 -1.25
N TYR A 151 8.51 0.19 -2.09
CA TYR A 151 8.36 0.13 -3.54
C TYR A 151 8.74 -1.25 -4.10
N SER A 152 9.85 -1.85 -3.68
CA SER A 152 10.31 -3.14 -4.17
C SER A 152 9.34 -4.29 -3.83
N ILE A 153 8.66 -4.25 -2.68
CA ILE A 153 7.62 -5.24 -2.31
C ILE A 153 6.48 -5.24 -3.33
N PHE A 154 6.24 -4.10 -3.98
CA PHE A 154 5.23 -3.96 -5.00
C PHE A 154 5.77 -4.20 -6.43
N ALA A 155 6.86 -3.52 -6.80
CA ALA A 155 7.37 -3.51 -8.17
C ALA A 155 7.92 -4.87 -8.61
N VAL A 156 8.58 -5.61 -7.71
CA VAL A 156 9.18 -6.91 -8.05
C VAL A 156 8.09 -7.94 -8.40
N PRO A 157 7.00 -8.13 -7.63
CA PRO A 157 5.89 -8.98 -8.07
C PRO A 157 5.28 -8.61 -9.43
N VAL A 158 5.21 -7.32 -9.78
CA VAL A 158 4.70 -6.88 -11.09
C VAL A 158 5.65 -7.27 -12.22
N ILE A 159 6.96 -7.10 -12.02
CA ILE A 159 7.98 -7.44 -13.02
C ILE A 159 8.09 -8.95 -13.21
N TYR A 160 8.17 -9.70 -12.11
CA TYR A 160 8.35 -11.16 -12.12
C TYR A 160 7.03 -11.92 -12.35
N LYS A 161 5.88 -11.25 -12.22
CA LYS A 161 4.54 -11.83 -12.39
C LYS A 161 4.23 -12.99 -11.43
N GLU A 162 4.90 -12.99 -10.29
CA GLU A 162 4.72 -13.95 -9.21
C GLU A 162 4.66 -13.23 -7.87
N MET A 163 4.04 -13.87 -6.88
CA MET A 163 4.03 -13.40 -5.51
C MET A 163 4.31 -14.55 -4.55
N GLY A 164 4.91 -14.22 -3.40
CA GLY A 164 5.26 -15.21 -2.38
C GLY A 164 6.54 -14.84 -1.66
N ALA A 165 6.99 -15.73 -0.77
CA ALA A 165 8.11 -15.45 0.12
C ALA A 165 9.41 -15.22 -0.66
N ALA A 166 9.67 -15.99 -1.72
CA ALA A 166 10.84 -15.82 -2.57
C ALA A 166 10.91 -14.42 -3.20
N VAL A 167 9.79 -13.96 -3.77
CA VAL A 167 9.68 -12.64 -4.39
C VAL A 167 9.85 -11.52 -3.35
N PHE A 168 9.26 -11.68 -2.16
CA PHE A 168 9.45 -10.72 -1.05
C PHE A 168 10.91 -10.64 -0.56
N LEU A 169 11.59 -11.79 -0.44
CA LEU A 169 13.01 -11.83 -0.07
C LEU A 169 13.87 -11.17 -1.16
N ALA A 170 13.56 -11.41 -2.43
CA ALA A 170 14.21 -10.74 -3.56
C ALA A 170 13.99 -9.21 -3.51
N SER A 171 12.78 -8.74 -3.21
CA SER A 171 12.50 -7.32 -2.98
C SER A 171 13.38 -6.74 -1.89
N GLY A 172 13.49 -7.42 -0.74
CA GLY A 172 14.34 -6.98 0.36
C GLY A 172 15.82 -6.94 0.00
N LEU A 173 16.31 -7.95 -0.73
CA LEU A 173 17.69 -7.99 -1.22
C LEU A 173 17.98 -6.84 -2.19
N ILE A 174 17.08 -6.59 -3.15
CA ILE A 174 17.21 -5.47 -4.09
C ILE A 174 17.26 -4.14 -3.33
N SER A 175 16.38 -3.91 -2.36
CA SER A 175 16.40 -2.68 -1.56
C SER A 175 17.68 -2.53 -0.73
N LEU A 176 18.20 -3.62 -0.17
CA LEU A 176 19.49 -3.64 0.54
C LEU A 176 20.66 -3.31 -0.40
N LEU A 177 20.68 -3.87 -1.61
CA LEU A 177 21.71 -3.58 -2.61
C LEU A 177 21.66 -2.12 -3.06
N LEU A 178 20.46 -1.58 -3.30
CA LEU A 178 20.28 -0.19 -3.72
C LEU A 178 20.69 0.80 -2.62
N VAL A 179 20.26 0.58 -1.36
CA VAL A 179 20.71 1.43 -0.25
C VAL A 179 22.20 1.23 0.01
N GLY A 180 22.73 0.01 -0.13
CA GLY A 180 24.15 -0.30 0.01
C GLY A 180 25.00 0.41 -1.04
N ALA A 181 24.55 0.44 -2.29
CA ALA A 181 25.17 1.19 -3.38
C ALA A 181 25.15 2.70 -3.09
N ALA A 182 24.02 3.24 -2.61
CA ALA A 182 23.94 4.63 -2.19
C ALA A 182 24.94 4.94 -1.05
N VAL A 183 25.00 4.10 0.00
CA VAL A 183 25.98 4.25 1.09
C VAL A 183 27.41 4.16 0.58
N PHE A 184 27.71 3.23 -0.32
CA PHE A 184 29.03 3.05 -0.91
C PHE A 184 29.46 4.30 -1.71
N LEU A 185 28.58 4.84 -2.55
CA LEU A 185 28.85 6.08 -3.29
C LEU A 185 29.10 7.26 -2.33
N LEU A 186 28.31 7.37 -1.26
CA LEU A 186 28.53 8.40 -0.24
C LEU A 186 29.85 8.19 0.53
N SER A 187 30.30 6.94 0.71
CA SER A 187 31.55 6.63 1.40
C SER A 187 32.79 7.15 0.68
N TYR A 188 32.74 7.19 -0.66
CA TYR A 188 33.81 7.74 -1.48
C TYR A 188 33.92 9.26 -1.37
N VAL A 189 32.78 9.93 -1.16
CA VAL A 189 32.69 11.39 -1.10
C VAL A 189 33.00 11.92 0.30
N ILE A 190 32.44 11.29 1.36
CA ILE A 190 32.58 11.76 2.75
C ILE A 190 32.86 10.60 3.71
N PRO A 191 34.09 10.06 3.70
CA PRO A 191 34.43 8.93 4.56
C PRO A 191 34.29 9.26 6.06
N SER A 192 34.57 10.50 6.48
CA SER A 192 34.61 10.90 7.89
C SER A 192 33.23 10.91 8.58
N GLU A 193 32.18 11.39 7.91
CA GLU A 193 30.81 11.40 8.46
C GLU A 193 30.18 10.00 8.47
N LEU A 194 30.49 9.18 7.47
CA LEU A 194 30.03 7.79 7.43
C LEU A 194 30.64 6.98 8.58
N HIS A 195 31.93 7.15 8.90
CA HIS A 195 32.57 6.43 10.00
C HIS A 195 31.89 6.68 11.35
N LYS A 196 31.49 7.93 11.63
CA LYS A 196 30.78 8.29 12.86
C LYS A 196 29.39 7.66 12.94
N SER A 197 28.68 7.61 11.83
CA SER A 197 27.28 7.15 11.78
C SER A 197 27.10 5.68 11.39
N ARG A 198 28.19 4.96 11.03
CA ARG A 198 28.14 3.61 10.46
C ARG A 198 27.37 2.62 11.34
N LYS A 199 27.66 2.60 12.65
CA LYS A 199 26.99 1.69 13.59
C LYS A 199 25.49 1.96 13.64
N THR A 200 25.09 3.23 13.80
CA THR A 200 23.69 3.63 13.85
C THR A 200 22.97 3.31 12.55
N LEU A 201 23.61 3.53 11.40
CA LEU A 201 23.06 3.23 10.08
C LEU A 201 22.86 1.73 9.85
N ILE A 202 23.84 0.89 10.22
CA ILE A 202 23.72 -0.57 10.12
C ILE A 202 22.59 -1.07 11.03
N VAL A 203 22.54 -0.59 12.27
CA VAL A 203 21.50 -0.97 13.24
C VAL A 203 20.12 -0.52 12.74
N SER A 204 19.98 0.70 12.22
CA SER A 204 18.68 1.21 11.76
C SER A 204 18.17 0.47 10.52
N ILE A 205 19.01 0.25 9.51
CA ILE A 205 18.65 -0.52 8.31
C ILE A 205 18.35 -1.98 8.68
N GLY A 206 19.20 -2.61 9.51
CA GLY A 206 18.99 -3.98 9.97
C GLY A 206 17.69 -4.15 10.77
N THR A 207 17.37 -3.19 11.63
CA THR A 207 16.11 -3.17 12.38
C THR A 207 14.92 -3.03 11.44
N LEU A 208 14.97 -2.10 10.48
CA LEU A 208 13.89 -1.94 9.49
C LEU A 208 13.71 -3.19 8.65
N TYR A 209 14.81 -3.80 8.18
CA TYR A 209 14.75 -5.05 7.41
C TYR A 209 14.05 -6.14 8.22
N LEU A 210 14.42 -6.33 9.48
CA LEU A 210 13.77 -7.28 10.38
C LEU A 210 12.29 -6.95 10.60
N VAL A 211 11.94 -5.68 10.79
CA VAL A 211 10.53 -5.26 10.95
C VAL A 211 9.72 -5.63 9.72
N PHE A 212 10.19 -5.32 8.50
CA PHE A 212 9.49 -5.72 7.27
C PHE A 212 9.31 -7.25 7.18
N HIS A 213 10.30 -8.03 7.62
CA HIS A 213 10.19 -9.49 7.65
C HIS A 213 9.10 -9.96 8.62
N VAL A 214 9.11 -9.44 9.85
CA VAL A 214 8.07 -9.75 10.83
C VAL A 214 6.70 -9.42 10.25
N LEU A 215 6.50 -8.19 9.76
CA LEU A 215 5.22 -7.75 9.20
C LEU A 215 4.76 -8.61 8.00
N TYR A 216 5.69 -9.08 7.17
CA TYR A 216 5.37 -9.94 6.03
C TYR A 216 4.96 -11.35 6.45
N PHE A 217 5.70 -11.97 7.38
CA PHE A 217 5.43 -13.33 7.83
C PHE A 217 4.25 -13.42 8.81
N THR A 218 3.88 -12.31 9.46
CA THR A 218 2.64 -12.20 10.24
C THR A 218 1.44 -11.71 9.42
N ASN A 219 1.54 -11.68 8.08
CA ASN A 219 0.47 -11.24 7.17
C ASN A 219 -0.08 -9.82 7.44
N ILE A 220 0.71 -8.95 8.07
CA ILE A 220 0.35 -7.55 8.33
C ILE A 220 0.53 -6.71 7.06
N ILE A 221 1.57 -6.99 6.26
CA ILE A 221 1.71 -6.34 4.95
C ILE A 221 0.58 -6.83 4.03
N PRO A 222 -0.22 -5.91 3.44
CA PRO A 222 -1.26 -6.27 2.49
C PRO A 222 -0.75 -7.15 1.35
N PRO A 223 -1.60 -8.00 0.75
CA PRO A 223 -1.26 -8.81 -0.41
C PRO A 223 -1.16 -7.97 -1.72
N ILE A 224 -0.34 -6.91 -1.71
CA ILE A 224 -0.07 -6.08 -2.89
C ILE A 224 0.62 -6.94 -3.97
N PRO A 225 0.30 -6.80 -5.27
CA PRO A 225 -0.56 -5.79 -5.92
C PRO A 225 -2.06 -6.16 -6.05
N LEU A 226 -2.57 -7.10 -5.25
CA LEU A 226 -3.98 -7.49 -5.32
C LEU A 226 -4.87 -6.48 -4.60
N SER A 227 -6.03 -6.18 -5.18
CA SER A 227 -7.07 -5.40 -4.50
C SER A 227 -8.46 -5.94 -4.81
N LEU A 228 -9.32 -6.01 -3.78
CA LEU A 228 -10.72 -6.39 -3.96
C LEU A 228 -11.46 -5.25 -4.67
N LYS A 229 -12.08 -5.55 -5.82
CA LYS A 229 -12.92 -4.59 -6.57
C LYS A 229 -14.38 -4.69 -6.17
N GLU A 230 -14.88 -5.90 -6.06
CA GLU A 230 -16.27 -6.17 -5.72
C GLU A 230 -16.38 -7.48 -4.94
N SER A 231 -17.34 -7.56 -4.03
CA SER A 231 -17.76 -8.83 -3.43
C SER A 231 -19.23 -8.79 -3.03
N GLY A 232 -19.89 -9.94 -3.12
CA GLY A 232 -21.31 -10.05 -2.79
C GLY A 232 -21.78 -11.49 -2.60
N VAL A 233 -22.95 -11.60 -1.97
CA VAL A 233 -23.69 -12.85 -1.79
C VAL A 233 -24.88 -12.83 -2.75
N TYR A 234 -25.11 -13.95 -3.43
CA TYR A 234 -26.09 -14.08 -4.50
C TYR A 234 -26.83 -15.41 -4.41
N HIS A 235 -28.04 -15.45 -4.96
CA HIS A 235 -28.89 -16.65 -5.07
C HIS A 235 -28.50 -17.54 -6.24
N SER A 236 -27.96 -16.94 -7.30
CA SER A 236 -27.53 -17.65 -8.50
C SER A 236 -26.43 -16.88 -9.20
N ILE A 237 -25.49 -17.62 -9.79
CA ILE A 237 -24.44 -17.09 -10.66
C ILE A 237 -24.41 -17.95 -11.91
N THR A 238 -24.69 -17.34 -13.06
CA THR A 238 -24.56 -18.00 -14.37
C THR A 238 -23.57 -17.25 -15.23
N ARG A 239 -22.83 -17.96 -16.08
CA ARG A 239 -21.96 -17.33 -17.07
C ARG A 239 -22.77 -16.95 -18.30
N SER A 240 -22.69 -15.68 -18.70
CA SER A 240 -23.23 -15.20 -19.97
C SER A 240 -22.43 -15.77 -21.15
N ARG A 241 -23.05 -15.82 -22.33
CA ARG A 241 -22.41 -16.25 -23.59
C ARG A 241 -21.22 -15.36 -23.97
N ASP A 242 -21.24 -14.10 -23.55
CA ASP A 242 -20.17 -13.13 -23.79
C ASP A 242 -19.01 -13.22 -22.76
N GLY A 243 -19.05 -14.21 -21.86
CA GLY A 243 -18.04 -14.42 -20.82
C GLY A 243 -18.20 -13.56 -19.56
N GLY A 244 -19.29 -12.78 -19.46
CA GLY A 244 -19.71 -12.08 -18.24
C GLY A 244 -20.39 -12.99 -17.22
N TYR A 245 -20.69 -12.46 -16.04
CA TYR A 245 -21.46 -13.13 -15.01
C TYR A 245 -22.84 -12.47 -14.85
N VAL A 246 -23.88 -13.28 -14.82
CA VAL A 246 -25.25 -12.88 -14.50
C VAL A 246 -25.52 -13.32 -13.07
N LEU A 247 -25.71 -12.34 -12.19
CA LEU A 247 -25.83 -12.49 -10.75
C LEU A 247 -27.27 -12.21 -10.33
N GLU A 248 -27.88 -13.09 -9.53
CA GLU A 248 -29.18 -12.83 -8.90
C GLU A 248 -28.98 -12.36 -7.46
N ALA A 249 -29.19 -11.07 -7.23
CA ALA A 249 -29.07 -10.44 -5.93
C ALA A 249 -30.46 -10.13 -5.34
N GLU A 250 -30.55 -10.00 -4.02
CA GLU A 250 -31.74 -9.46 -3.38
C GLU A 250 -31.86 -7.96 -3.67
N MET A 251 -33.07 -7.48 -3.95
CA MET A 251 -33.32 -6.05 -4.07
C MET A 251 -33.28 -5.43 -2.68
N VAL A 252 -32.20 -4.70 -2.42
CA VAL A 252 -31.98 -4.05 -1.14
C VAL A 252 -32.27 -2.55 -1.24
N PRO A 253 -32.96 -1.91 -0.28
CA PRO A 253 -33.16 -0.46 -0.29
C PRO A 253 -31.84 0.31 -0.33
N TRP A 254 -31.84 1.49 -0.95
CA TRP A 254 -30.63 2.31 -1.11
C TRP A 254 -29.93 2.68 0.21
N TYR A 255 -30.67 2.75 1.32
CA TYR A 255 -30.17 3.06 2.66
C TYR A 255 -29.55 1.86 3.39
N ASP A 256 -29.74 0.64 2.89
CA ASP A 256 -29.14 -0.58 3.45
C ASP A 256 -27.60 -0.62 3.21
N PHE A 257 -27.08 0.29 2.37
CA PHE A 257 -25.65 0.57 2.28
C PHE A 257 -25.02 0.91 3.64
N PHE A 258 -25.79 1.44 4.60
CA PHE A 258 -25.31 1.78 5.94
C PHE A 258 -25.38 0.62 6.94
N ILE A 259 -25.96 -0.53 6.58
CA ILE A 259 -26.05 -1.69 7.47
C ILE A 259 -24.76 -2.53 7.32
N PRO A 260 -23.99 -2.72 8.40
CA PRO A 260 -22.69 -3.40 8.32
C PRO A 260 -22.80 -4.91 8.07
N GLN A 261 -23.97 -5.52 8.24
CA GLN A 261 -24.22 -6.94 8.01
C GLN A 261 -25.28 -7.12 6.94
N LYS A 262 -24.91 -7.70 5.80
CA LYS A 262 -25.86 -8.05 4.74
C LYS A 262 -26.72 -9.20 5.21
N ILE A 263 -28.03 -9.08 5.08
CA ILE A 263 -28.96 -10.20 5.31
C ILE A 263 -29.08 -10.99 4.02
N PHE A 264 -29.07 -12.31 4.12
CA PHE A 264 -29.31 -13.23 3.03
C PHE A 264 -30.47 -14.16 3.41
N HIS A 265 -31.54 -14.16 2.61
CA HIS A 265 -32.73 -14.97 2.83
C HIS A 265 -32.55 -16.32 2.14
N ARG A 266 -32.36 -17.39 2.91
CA ARG A 266 -32.08 -18.71 2.33
C ARG A 266 -33.27 -19.25 1.54
N THR A 267 -33.03 -19.66 0.29
CA THR A 267 -34.00 -20.42 -0.54
C THR A 267 -33.64 -21.90 -0.60
N SER A 268 -34.40 -22.69 -1.39
CA SER A 268 -34.06 -24.08 -1.70
C SER A 268 -32.76 -24.22 -2.52
N GLY A 269 -32.25 -23.12 -3.08
CA GLY A 269 -30.98 -23.07 -3.81
C GLY A 269 -29.75 -22.98 -2.91
N GLY A 270 -28.57 -23.04 -3.53
CA GLY A 270 -27.29 -22.79 -2.86
C GLY A 270 -27.00 -21.30 -2.69
N VAL A 271 -26.06 -20.98 -1.82
CA VAL A 271 -25.54 -19.61 -1.64
C VAL A 271 -24.27 -19.44 -2.44
N TYR A 272 -24.20 -18.38 -3.23
CA TYR A 272 -23.06 -18.07 -4.06
C TYR A 272 -22.36 -16.83 -3.54
N VAL A 273 -21.06 -16.93 -3.31
CA VAL A 273 -20.22 -15.76 -3.00
C VAL A 273 -19.33 -15.48 -4.18
N TYR A 274 -19.47 -14.28 -4.72
CA TYR A 274 -18.68 -13.77 -5.83
C TYR A 274 -17.69 -12.74 -5.31
N SER A 275 -16.49 -12.77 -5.89
CA SER A 275 -15.49 -11.73 -5.71
C SER A 275 -14.86 -11.37 -7.05
N SER A 276 -14.54 -10.08 -7.21
CA SER A 276 -13.68 -9.61 -8.28
C SER A 276 -12.42 -8.99 -7.69
N ILE A 277 -11.26 -9.46 -8.14
CA ILE A 277 -9.96 -9.10 -7.58
C ILE A 277 -9.08 -8.55 -8.69
N PHE A 278 -8.67 -7.30 -8.56
CA PHE A 278 -7.69 -6.75 -9.47
C PHE A 278 -6.32 -7.40 -9.25
N ALA A 279 -5.67 -7.77 -10.36
CA ALA A 279 -4.33 -8.31 -10.41
C ALA A 279 -3.61 -7.78 -11.67
N PRO A 280 -2.37 -7.27 -11.55
CA PRO A 280 -1.58 -6.78 -12.69
C PRO A 280 -1.40 -7.81 -13.80
N ALA A 281 -1.26 -7.33 -15.04
CA ALA A 281 -1.14 -8.17 -16.22
C ALA A 281 -0.09 -9.30 -16.09
N GLY A 282 -0.56 -10.54 -16.24
CA GLY A 282 0.27 -11.74 -16.20
C GLY A 282 0.60 -12.28 -14.81
N LEU A 283 0.25 -11.58 -13.71
CA LEU A 283 0.44 -12.10 -12.35
C LEU A 283 -0.35 -13.40 -12.18
N ARG A 284 0.33 -14.48 -11.77
CA ARG A 284 -0.30 -15.76 -11.46
C ARG A 284 -0.29 -16.00 -9.97
N THR A 285 -1.46 -16.25 -9.39
CA THR A 285 -1.60 -16.58 -7.98
C THR A 285 -2.93 -17.29 -7.75
N ASP A 286 -2.99 -18.09 -6.69
CA ASP A 286 -4.23 -18.75 -6.26
C ASP A 286 -4.92 -17.91 -5.20
N ILE A 287 -6.22 -17.74 -5.40
CA ILE A 287 -7.12 -17.11 -4.44
C ILE A 287 -8.01 -18.18 -3.85
N PHE A 288 -8.35 -17.99 -2.57
CA PHE A 288 -9.22 -18.88 -1.83
C PHE A 288 -10.39 -18.08 -1.27
N HIS A 289 -11.58 -18.68 -1.32
CA HIS A 289 -12.69 -18.30 -0.46
C HIS A 289 -12.67 -19.20 0.77
N ARG A 290 -12.27 -18.65 1.92
CA ARG A 290 -12.37 -19.32 3.21
C ARG A 290 -13.70 -18.98 3.86
N TRP A 291 -14.59 -19.97 3.92
CA TRP A 291 -15.89 -19.89 4.57
C TRP A 291 -15.73 -20.16 6.06
N SER A 292 -16.32 -19.31 6.88
CA SER A 292 -16.38 -19.48 8.32
C SER A 292 -17.80 -19.23 8.83
N TYR A 293 -18.24 -20.06 9.76
CA TYR A 293 -19.46 -19.88 10.54
C TYR A 293 -19.11 -19.25 11.89
N TYR A 294 -19.92 -18.30 12.36
CA TYR A 294 -19.76 -17.75 13.70
C TYR A 294 -20.49 -18.65 14.71
N ASP A 295 -19.73 -19.29 15.60
CA ASP A 295 -20.31 -20.07 16.69
C ASP A 295 -20.57 -19.15 17.89
N GLU A 296 -21.84 -18.83 18.13
CA GLU A 296 -22.26 -17.96 19.23
C GLU A 296 -21.93 -18.52 20.62
N LYS A 297 -21.73 -19.85 20.76
CA LYS A 297 -21.43 -20.46 22.06
C LYS A 297 -19.98 -20.25 22.47
N SER A 298 -19.06 -20.39 21.51
CA SER A 298 -17.63 -20.17 21.73
C SER A 298 -17.21 -18.72 21.50
N GLY A 299 -17.99 -17.95 20.74
CA GLY A 299 -17.65 -16.60 20.30
C GLY A 299 -16.58 -16.59 19.20
N GLU A 300 -16.30 -17.74 18.58
CA GLU A 300 -15.23 -17.91 17.60
C GLU A 300 -15.76 -18.17 16.18
N TRP A 301 -14.92 -17.85 15.20
CA TRP A 301 -15.18 -18.19 13.80
C TRP A 301 -14.62 -19.56 13.48
N VAL A 302 -15.49 -20.50 13.13
CA VAL A 302 -15.13 -21.87 12.77
C VAL A 302 -15.05 -21.97 11.24
N GLU A 303 -13.86 -22.31 10.71
CA GLU A 303 -13.68 -22.59 9.29
C GLU A 303 -14.47 -23.84 8.89
N THR A 304 -15.23 -23.74 7.79
CA THR A 304 -15.98 -24.88 7.25
C THR A 304 -15.41 -25.35 5.92
N ASP A 305 -14.99 -24.42 5.06
CA ASP A 305 -14.54 -24.73 3.70
C ASP A 305 -13.47 -23.72 3.25
N ARG A 306 -12.53 -24.18 2.43
CA ARG A 306 -11.53 -23.33 1.77
C ARG A 306 -11.43 -23.71 0.29
N ILE A 307 -12.09 -22.91 -0.55
CA ILE A 307 -12.30 -23.22 -1.97
C ILE A 307 -11.36 -22.36 -2.82
N SER A 308 -10.49 -23.00 -3.60
CA SER A 308 -9.50 -22.32 -4.45
C SER A 308 -10.02 -22.01 -5.85
N PHE A 309 -9.58 -20.89 -6.42
CA PHE A 309 -9.65 -20.60 -7.84
C PHE A 309 -8.41 -19.81 -8.27
N SER A 310 -7.81 -20.20 -9.38
CA SER A 310 -6.61 -19.55 -9.91
C SER A 310 -6.97 -18.28 -10.68
N ILE A 311 -6.15 -17.24 -10.53
CA ILE A 311 -6.26 -16.00 -11.27
C ILE A 311 -5.02 -15.77 -12.14
N THR A 312 -5.20 -15.18 -13.33
CA THR A 312 -4.10 -14.83 -14.25
C THR A 312 -4.27 -13.41 -14.73
N GLY A 313 -3.66 -12.45 -14.04
CA GLY A 313 -3.80 -10.99 -14.14
C GLY A 313 -3.91 -10.35 -15.54
N GLY A 314 -4.50 -9.15 -15.66
CA GLY A 314 -4.63 -8.42 -16.94
C GLY A 314 -6.03 -7.93 -17.37
N ARG A 315 -7.07 -8.08 -16.55
CA ARG A 315 -8.40 -7.47 -16.80
C ARG A 315 -8.68 -6.34 -15.82
N ASP A 316 -9.15 -5.21 -16.33
CA ASP A 316 -9.37 -3.96 -15.56
C ASP A 316 -10.41 -4.13 -14.45
N ASP A 317 -11.47 -4.89 -14.73
CA ASP A 317 -12.54 -5.18 -13.77
C ASP A 317 -12.12 -6.18 -12.68
N GLY A 318 -10.93 -6.77 -12.81
CA GLY A 318 -10.42 -7.84 -11.96
C GLY A 318 -10.81 -9.25 -12.41
N TYR A 319 -10.24 -10.22 -11.70
CA TYR A 319 -10.49 -11.65 -11.86
C TYR A 319 -11.67 -12.03 -11.01
N ARG A 320 -12.68 -12.55 -11.71
CA ARG A 320 -14.00 -12.85 -11.17
C ARG A 320 -14.05 -14.33 -10.82
N GLY A 321 -14.13 -14.60 -9.52
CA GLY A 321 -14.28 -15.93 -8.97
C GLY A 321 -15.57 -16.05 -8.17
N TYR A 322 -16.08 -17.26 -8.06
CA TYR A 322 -17.16 -17.54 -7.12
C TYR A 322 -16.99 -18.90 -6.47
N SER A 323 -17.58 -19.04 -5.29
CA SER A 323 -17.72 -20.32 -4.59
C SER A 323 -19.18 -20.50 -4.19
N THR A 324 -19.64 -21.74 -4.14
CA THR A 324 -21.03 -22.06 -3.79
C THR A 324 -21.10 -22.98 -2.58
N LYS A 325 -22.17 -22.82 -1.80
CA LYS A 325 -22.51 -23.71 -0.68
C LYS A 325 -23.98 -24.11 -0.80
N SER A 326 -24.25 -25.38 -1.11
CA SER A 326 -25.61 -25.88 -1.35
C SER A 326 -26.45 -25.96 -0.08
N SER A 327 -25.83 -26.23 1.07
CA SER A 327 -26.51 -26.28 2.37
C SER A 327 -25.80 -25.38 3.37
N ILE A 328 -26.38 -24.22 3.62
CA ILE A 328 -25.88 -23.24 4.58
C ILE A 328 -26.83 -23.19 5.79
N ALA A 329 -26.28 -23.31 7.00
CA ALA A 329 -27.10 -23.18 8.20
C ALA A 329 -27.48 -21.71 8.44
N PRO A 330 -28.65 -21.42 9.06
CA PRO A 330 -28.95 -20.08 9.54
C PRO A 330 -27.89 -19.58 10.54
N GLY A 331 -27.67 -18.27 10.58
CA GLY A 331 -26.68 -17.62 11.46
C GLY A 331 -25.71 -16.72 10.71
N VAL A 332 -24.65 -16.27 11.39
CA VAL A 332 -23.67 -15.32 10.82
C VAL A 332 -22.54 -16.07 10.12
N TRP A 333 -22.27 -15.69 8.88
CA TRP A 333 -21.25 -16.26 8.02
C TRP A 333 -20.25 -15.19 7.59
N ARG A 334 -19.02 -15.65 7.36
CA ARG A 334 -17.93 -14.84 6.82
C ARG A 334 -17.24 -15.59 5.71
N VAL A 335 -16.94 -14.89 4.63
CA VAL A 335 -16.06 -15.37 3.56
C VAL A 335 -14.88 -14.43 3.45
N ASP A 336 -13.70 -14.96 3.76
CA ASP A 336 -12.44 -14.29 3.54
C ASP A 336 -11.93 -14.64 2.14
N VAL A 337 -11.69 -13.61 1.33
CA VAL A 337 -10.97 -13.72 0.06
C VAL A 337 -9.50 -13.58 0.38
N GLU A 338 -8.74 -14.66 0.26
CA GLU A 338 -7.34 -14.70 0.69
C GLU A 338 -6.40 -15.32 -0.33
N THR A 339 -5.10 -15.00 -0.22
CA THR A 339 -4.06 -15.66 -0.99
C THR A 339 -3.74 -17.04 -0.41
N GLY A 340 -2.93 -17.84 -1.13
CA GLY A 340 -2.45 -19.14 -0.63
C GLY A 340 -1.77 -19.08 0.75
N ARG A 341 -1.16 -17.94 1.11
CA ARG A 341 -0.51 -17.70 2.42
C ARG A 341 -1.48 -17.28 3.55
N GLY A 342 -2.78 -17.14 3.25
CA GLY A 342 -3.78 -16.65 4.20
C GLY A 342 -3.78 -15.13 4.39
N GLN A 343 -3.20 -14.37 3.45
CA GLN A 343 -3.29 -12.91 3.47
C GLN A 343 -4.67 -12.51 2.95
N ILE A 344 -5.43 -11.77 3.77
CA ILE A 344 -6.79 -11.35 3.43
C ILE A 344 -6.74 -10.18 2.44
N VAL A 345 -7.26 -10.42 1.23
CA VAL A 345 -7.50 -9.41 0.20
C VAL A 345 -8.83 -8.70 0.45
N GLY A 346 -9.83 -9.44 0.92
CA GLY A 346 -11.20 -8.97 1.14
C GLY A 346 -11.95 -9.82 2.14
N ARG A 347 -12.99 -9.25 2.76
CA ARG A 347 -13.86 -9.96 3.71
C ARG A 347 -15.30 -9.58 3.48
N LEU A 348 -16.15 -10.59 3.36
CA LEU A 348 -17.60 -10.45 3.26
C LEU A 348 -18.24 -11.11 4.48
N THR A 349 -19.08 -10.38 5.22
CA THR A 349 -19.84 -10.90 6.36
C THR A 349 -21.33 -10.73 6.08
N PHE A 350 -22.11 -11.78 6.32
CA PHE A 350 -23.54 -11.78 6.07
C PHE A 350 -24.27 -12.73 7.03
N THR A 351 -25.55 -12.46 7.26
CA THR A 351 -26.40 -13.25 8.14
C THR A 351 -27.42 -14.01 7.31
N VAL A 352 -27.45 -15.32 7.47
CA VAL A 352 -28.38 -16.21 6.80
C VAL A 352 -29.62 -16.38 7.68
N LEU A 353 -30.79 -16.00 7.16
CA LEU A 353 -32.07 -16.24 7.82
C LEU A 353 -32.75 -17.48 7.24
N ALA A 354 -33.39 -18.26 8.12
CA ALA A 354 -34.34 -19.28 7.71
C ALA A 354 -35.66 -18.60 7.36
N GLY A 355 -36.11 -18.65 6.10
CA GLY A 355 -37.37 -18.02 5.74
C GLY A 355 -37.84 -18.36 4.34
N THR A 356 -39.16 -18.34 4.16
CA THR A 356 -39.85 -18.51 2.87
C THR A 356 -40.10 -17.18 2.15
N ASP A 357 -39.88 -16.05 2.83
CA ASP A 357 -40.08 -14.71 2.28
C ASP A 357 -38.76 -14.18 1.71
N VAL A 358 -38.60 -14.34 0.40
CA VAL A 358 -37.41 -13.90 -0.33
C VAL A 358 -37.71 -12.51 -0.89
N PRO A 359 -36.90 -11.49 -0.59
CA PRO A 359 -37.03 -10.20 -1.24
C PRO A 359 -36.99 -10.36 -2.76
N LYS A 360 -37.65 -9.45 -3.48
CA LYS A 360 -37.65 -9.46 -4.95
C LYS A 360 -36.20 -9.53 -5.46
N LEU A 361 -35.91 -10.53 -6.30
CA LEU A 361 -34.57 -10.67 -6.88
C LEU A 361 -34.37 -9.69 -8.04
N VAL A 362 -33.15 -9.21 -8.17
CA VAL A 362 -32.70 -8.36 -9.28
C VAL A 362 -31.51 -9.02 -9.97
N THR A 363 -31.55 -9.01 -11.30
CA THR A 363 -30.47 -9.54 -12.14
C THR A 363 -29.44 -8.46 -12.41
N ILE A 364 -28.19 -8.73 -12.06
CA ILE A 364 -27.05 -7.85 -12.29
C ILE A 364 -26.12 -8.53 -13.29
N VAL A 365 -25.77 -7.82 -14.37
CA VAL A 365 -24.79 -8.29 -15.36
C VAL A 365 -23.44 -7.65 -15.07
N ARG A 366 -22.40 -8.47 -14.95
CA ARG A 366 -21.01 -8.07 -14.70
C ARG A 366 -20.08 -8.54 -15.79
#